data_AF-A0AA88AFE1-F1
#
_entry.id   AF-A0AA88AFE1-F1
#
_cell.length_a   1.000
_cell.length_b   1.000
_cell.length_c   1.000
_cell.angle_alpha   90.00
_cell.angle_beta   90.00
_cell.angle_gamma   90.00
#
_symmetry.space_group_name_H-M   'P 1'
#
loop_
_entity.id
_entity.type
_entity.pdbx_description
1 polymer ?
#
loop_
_entity_poly.entity_id
_entity_poly.type
_entity_poly.pdbx_seq_one_letter_code
_entity_poly.pdbx_strand_id
1 'polypeptide(L)'
;MARMSEPLVVGRVIGDVLESFTPTTKMCVSYNRKQIMTDPDVPGPSDPYLREHLHWFVFVLFKQKSRQSVNPPSSRDHFNTRNFAAENDLGLPVAAVYFNAQRETAARRR
;
A
#
# COMPACT_ATOMS: atom_id res chain seq x y z
N MET A 1 -17.72 -4.58 -6.64
CA MET A 1 -16.85 -4.64 -5.44
C MET A 1 -15.51 -5.31 -5.72
N ALA A 2 -15.46 -6.47 -6.41
CA ALA A 2 -14.21 -7.17 -6.77
C ALA A 2 -13.17 -6.33 -7.56
N ARG A 3 -13.61 -5.40 -8.42
CA ARG A 3 -12.70 -4.53 -9.21
C ARG A 3 -11.83 -3.58 -8.36
N MET A 4 -12.19 -3.27 -7.11
CA MET A 4 -11.38 -2.35 -6.31
C MET A 4 -10.18 -3.02 -5.64
N SER A 5 -10.26 -4.33 -5.37
CA SER A 5 -9.14 -5.10 -4.80
C SER A 5 -8.26 -5.74 -5.87
N GLU A 6 -8.74 -5.88 -7.10
CA GLU A 6 -8.03 -6.51 -8.23
C GLU A 6 -6.62 -5.91 -8.47
N PRO A 7 -6.41 -4.57 -8.50
CA PRO A 7 -5.06 -4.01 -8.63
C PRO A 7 -4.15 -4.32 -7.44
N LEU A 8 -4.72 -4.50 -6.24
CA LEU A 8 -3.98 -4.85 -5.02
C LEU A 8 -3.56 -6.32 -5.00
N VAL A 9 -4.33 -7.20 -5.66
CA VAL A 9 -4.00 -8.62 -5.82
C VAL A 9 -2.98 -8.80 -6.94
N VAL A 10 -3.22 -8.20 -8.11
CA VAL A 10 -2.31 -8.26 -9.27
C VAL A 10 -0.94 -7.72 -8.89
N GLY A 11 -0.92 -6.54 -8.25
CA GLY A 11 0.29 -5.98 -7.69
C GLY A 11 0.58 -6.46 -6.28
N ARG A 12 0.24 -7.70 -5.88
CA ARG A 12 0.66 -8.43 -4.66
C ARG A 12 0.66 -7.72 -3.30
N VAL A 13 0.12 -6.51 -3.19
CA VAL A 13 -0.09 -5.81 -1.91
C VAL A 13 -0.94 -6.68 -0.99
N ILE A 14 -1.99 -7.27 -1.54
CA ILE A 14 -2.68 -8.41 -0.91
C ILE A 14 -1.82 -9.66 -1.17
N GLY A 15 -1.37 -10.30 -0.09
CA GLY A 15 -0.40 -11.40 -0.14
C GLY A 15 0.90 -11.04 0.54
N ASP A 16 1.53 -9.93 0.15
CA ASP A 16 2.82 -9.50 0.72
C ASP A 16 2.65 -8.59 1.94
N VAL A 17 1.75 -7.59 1.86
CA VAL A 17 1.57 -6.58 2.93
C VAL A 17 0.29 -6.81 3.72
N LEU A 18 -0.80 -7.14 3.02
CA LEU A 18 -2.15 -7.26 3.58
C LEU A 18 -2.72 -8.66 3.39
N GLU A 19 -3.67 -9.03 4.24
CA GLU A 19 -4.57 -10.15 3.98
C GLU A 19 -5.69 -9.73 3.02
N SER A 20 -6.37 -10.71 2.43
CA SER A 20 -7.53 -10.42 1.58
C SER A 20 -8.64 -9.76 2.40
N PHE A 21 -9.24 -8.71 1.85
CA PHE A 21 -10.29 -7.95 2.53
C PHE A 21 -11.31 -7.44 1.51
N THR A 22 -12.50 -7.08 2.01
CA THR A 22 -13.53 -6.41 1.21
C THR A 22 -13.48 -4.92 1.47
N PRO A 23 -13.14 -4.07 0.47
CA PRO A 23 -13.15 -2.63 0.66
C PRO A 23 -14.55 -2.11 1.02
N THR A 24 -14.64 -1.36 2.11
CA THR A 24 -15.91 -0.78 2.62
C THR A 24 -15.91 0.73 2.64
N THR A 25 -14.74 1.37 2.53
CA THR A 25 -14.58 2.82 2.57
C THR A 25 -13.82 3.30 1.33
N LYS A 26 -14.22 4.45 0.76
CA LYS A 26 -13.50 5.06 -0.35
C LYS A 26 -12.33 5.89 0.20
N MET A 27 -11.10 5.50 -0.15
CA MET A 27 -9.89 6.29 0.10
C MET A 27 -9.38 6.88 -1.22
N CYS A 28 -9.07 8.16 -1.23
CA CYS A 28 -8.47 8.86 -2.37
C CYS A 28 -7.20 9.56 -1.89
N VAL A 29 -6.07 9.27 -2.51
CA VAL A 29 -4.79 9.89 -2.19
C VAL A 29 -4.34 10.70 -3.41
N SER A 30 -3.87 11.92 -3.19
CA SER A 30 -3.41 12.80 -4.26
C SER A 30 -2.16 13.58 -3.85
N TYR A 31 -1.19 13.69 -4.76
CA TYR A 31 -0.02 14.56 -4.63
C TYR A 31 -0.10 15.69 -5.65
N ASN A 32 -0.01 16.96 -5.22
CA ASN A 32 -0.07 18.13 -6.11
C ASN A 32 -1.24 18.10 -7.10
N ARG A 33 -2.44 17.74 -6.61
CA ARG A 33 -3.68 17.53 -7.40
C ARG A 33 -3.67 16.37 -8.39
N LYS A 34 -2.60 15.56 -8.44
CA LYS A 34 -2.57 14.29 -9.18
C LYS A 34 -3.07 13.19 -8.27
N GLN A 35 -4.21 12.60 -8.61
CA GLN A 35 -4.72 11.43 -7.90
C GLN A 35 -3.81 10.23 -8.15
N ILE A 36 -3.51 9.49 -7.10
CA ILE A 36 -2.78 8.24 -7.21
C ILE A 36 -3.71 7.21 -7.85
N MET A 37 -3.26 6.66 -8.98
CA MET A 37 -3.89 5.54 -9.66
C MET A 37 -2.84 4.47 -9.85
N THR A 38 -3.17 3.23 -9.53
CA THR A 38 -2.31 2.09 -9.80
C THR A 38 -2.25 1.87 -11.32
N ASP A 39 -1.06 1.88 -11.87
CA ASP A 39 -0.81 1.54 -13.27
C ASP A 39 -0.80 0.01 -13.41
N PRO A 40 -1.76 -0.59 -14.15
CA PRO A 40 -1.86 -2.04 -14.31
C PRO A 40 -0.71 -2.65 -15.13
N ASP A 41 0.01 -1.84 -15.91
CA ASP A 41 1.07 -2.30 -16.80
C ASP A 41 2.46 -2.28 -16.13
N VAL A 42 2.56 -1.72 -14.92
CA VAL A 42 3.83 -1.73 -14.16
C VAL A 42 4.06 -3.14 -13.61
N PRO A 43 5.23 -3.76 -13.89
CA PRO A 43 5.52 -5.11 -13.42
C PRO A 43 5.48 -5.19 -11.90
N GLY A 44 4.87 -6.27 -11.41
CA GLY A 44 4.89 -6.61 -9.99
C GLY A 44 6.33 -6.90 -9.51
N PRO A 45 6.58 -6.91 -8.20
CA PRO A 45 7.90 -7.06 -7.62
C PRO A 45 8.39 -8.51 -7.72
N SER A 46 7.54 -9.43 -8.20
CA SER A 46 7.89 -10.79 -8.58
C SER A 46 8.69 -10.82 -9.87
N ASP A 47 8.76 -9.72 -10.63
CA ASP A 47 9.71 -9.55 -11.71
C ASP A 47 11.11 -9.32 -11.12
N PRO A 48 12.02 -10.30 -11.21
CA PRO A 48 13.32 -10.24 -10.56
C PRO A 48 14.23 -9.14 -11.13
N TYR A 49 13.92 -8.59 -12.32
CA TYR A 49 14.79 -7.61 -12.98
C TYR A 49 14.67 -6.18 -12.44
N LEU A 50 13.61 -5.86 -11.68
CA LEU A 50 13.34 -4.49 -11.23
C LEU A 50 13.25 -4.34 -9.70
N ARG A 51 13.40 -5.43 -8.94
CA ARG A 51 13.25 -5.46 -7.47
C ARG A 51 14.11 -4.44 -6.73
N GLU A 52 15.32 -4.20 -7.21
CA GLU A 52 16.29 -3.31 -6.58
C GLU A 52 16.09 -1.83 -6.94
N HIS A 53 15.21 -1.53 -7.89
CA HIS A 53 14.99 -0.18 -8.40
C HIS A 53 13.56 0.32 -8.21
N LEU A 54 12.59 -0.55 -7.91
CA LEU A 54 11.18 -0.22 -7.76
C LEU A 54 10.72 -0.40 -6.30
N HIS A 55 10.25 0.69 -5.69
CA HIS A 55 9.68 0.73 -4.35
C HIS A 55 8.17 0.92 -4.40
N TRP A 56 7.47 0.29 -3.46
CA TRP A 56 6.03 0.38 -3.33
C TRP A 56 5.65 1.22 -2.13
N PHE A 57 4.87 2.27 -2.37
CA PHE A 57 4.31 3.11 -1.34
C PHE A 57 2.84 2.74 -1.16
N VAL A 58 2.55 2.00 -0.09
CA VAL A 58 1.22 1.48 0.21
C VAL A 58 0.57 2.31 1.31
N PHE A 59 -0.62 2.83 1.04
CA PHE A 59 -1.51 3.44 2.03
C PHE A 59 -2.58 2.44 2.43
N VAL A 60 -2.79 2.29 3.73
CA VAL A 60 -3.75 1.35 4.31
C VAL A 60 -4.62 2.09 5.30
N LEU A 61 -5.94 1.94 5.19
CA LEU A 61 -6.91 2.56 6.08
C LEU A 61 -7.58 1.49 6.94
N PHE A 62 -7.52 1.68 8.27
CA PHE A 62 -8.17 0.82 9.26
C PHE A 62 -9.26 1.57 10.02
N LYS A 63 -10.28 0.84 10.47
CA LYS A 63 -11.33 1.38 11.35
C LYS A 63 -10.94 1.09 12.81
N GLN A 64 -10.74 2.14 13.60
CA GLN A 64 -10.48 1.99 15.04
C GLN A 64 -11.77 1.70 15.81
N LYS A 65 -11.67 0.87 16.87
CA LYS A 65 -12.79 0.58 17.80
C LYS A 65 -13.17 1.81 18.64
N SER A 66 -12.17 2.63 19.00
CA SER A 66 -12.35 3.86 19.78
C SER A 66 -11.31 4.92 19.39
N ARG A 67 -11.55 6.17 19.74
CA ARG A 67 -10.57 7.27 19.53
C ARG A 67 -9.36 7.08 20.44
N GLN A 68 -8.19 7.54 19.99
CA GLN A 68 -6.93 7.51 20.77
C GLN A 68 -6.52 6.12 21.27
N SER A 69 -6.84 5.07 20.50
CA SER A 69 -6.61 3.67 20.85
C SER A 69 -5.38 3.03 20.21
N VAL A 70 -4.65 3.78 19.38
CA VAL A 70 -3.53 3.28 18.58
C VAL A 70 -2.27 4.07 18.93
N ASN A 71 -1.21 3.35 19.26
CA ASN A 71 0.10 3.94 19.52
C ASN A 71 1.00 3.79 18.29
N PRO A 72 1.84 4.80 17.96
CA PRO A 72 2.79 4.67 16.87
C PRO A 72 3.88 3.63 17.20
N PRO A 73 4.43 2.94 16.20
CA PRO A 73 5.55 2.02 16.42
C PRO A 73 6.80 2.80 16.86
N SER A 74 7.62 2.18 17.72
CA SER A 74 8.86 2.77 18.25
C SER A 74 9.96 2.89 17.20
N SER A 75 9.93 2.07 16.15
CA SER A 75 10.82 2.12 15.00
C SER A 75 10.04 2.00 13.68
N ARG A 76 10.61 2.55 12.61
CA ARG A 76 10.12 2.38 11.24
C ARG A 76 10.68 1.12 10.58
N ASP A 77 11.82 0.64 11.06
CA ASP A 77 12.49 -0.52 10.47
C ASP A 77 11.73 -1.80 10.83
N HIS A 78 11.67 -2.73 9.87
CA HIS A 78 10.97 -4.01 10.01
C HIS A 78 9.49 -3.88 10.43
N PHE A 79 8.86 -2.73 10.14
CA PHE A 79 7.44 -2.55 10.38
C PHE A 79 6.62 -3.59 9.62
N ASN A 80 5.67 -4.24 10.30
CA ASN A 80 4.76 -5.21 9.71
C ASN A 80 3.31 -4.77 9.94
N THR A 81 2.59 -4.50 8.85
CA THR A 81 1.21 -4.01 8.90
C THR A 81 0.24 -5.00 9.54
N ARG A 82 0.44 -6.32 9.36
CA ARG A 82 -0.43 -7.34 9.94
C ARG A 82 -0.26 -7.41 11.45
N ASN A 83 0.98 -7.45 11.93
CA ASN A 83 1.28 -7.45 13.36
C ASN A 83 0.74 -6.17 14.01
N PHE A 84 0.98 -5.00 13.40
CA PHE A 84 0.47 -3.74 13.90
C PHE A 84 -1.06 -3.71 14.00
N ALA A 85 -1.77 -4.26 13.01
CA ALA A 85 -3.23 -4.36 13.03
C ALA A 85 -3.74 -5.31 14.13
N ALA A 86 -3.04 -6.43 14.35
CA ALA A 86 -3.37 -7.38 15.40
C ALA A 86 -3.15 -6.79 16.81
N GLU A 87 -1.98 -6.19 17.05
CA GLU A 87 -1.60 -5.58 18.33
C GLU A 87 -2.51 -4.42 18.74
N ASN A 88 -3.07 -3.70 17.77
CA ASN A 88 -3.95 -2.57 18.00
C ASN A 88 -5.44 -2.89 17.73
N ASP A 89 -5.81 -4.16 17.62
CA ASP A 89 -7.21 -4.57 17.54
C ASP A 89 -7.98 -3.97 16.33
N LEU A 90 -7.27 -3.70 15.23
CA LEU A 90 -7.79 -2.97 14.07
C LEU A 90 -8.59 -3.85 13.10
N GLY A 91 -8.39 -5.16 13.15
CA GLY A 91 -8.99 -6.11 12.21
C GLY A 91 -8.50 -5.93 10.77
N LEU A 92 -9.34 -6.27 9.79
CA LEU A 92 -9.02 -6.11 8.38
C LEU A 92 -9.09 -4.64 7.94
N PRO A 93 -8.29 -4.23 6.94
CA PRO A 93 -8.36 -2.88 6.40
C PRO A 93 -9.71 -2.62 5.73
N VAL A 94 -10.13 -1.35 5.73
CA VAL A 94 -11.37 -0.90 5.07
C VAL A 94 -11.11 -0.31 3.69
N ALA A 95 -9.86 0.08 3.40
CA ALA A 95 -9.38 0.53 2.10
C ALA A 95 -7.85 0.40 2.02
N ALA A 96 -7.32 0.26 0.81
CA ALA A 96 -5.89 0.39 0.53
C ALA A 96 -5.66 0.93 -0.88
N VAL A 97 -4.55 1.64 -1.09
CA VAL A 97 -4.08 2.10 -2.39
C VAL A 97 -2.55 2.09 -2.38
N TYR A 98 -1.91 1.85 -3.51
CA TYR A 98 -0.47 1.94 -3.61
C TYR A 98 -0.03 2.59 -4.93
N PHE A 99 1.22 3.04 -4.95
CA PHE A 99 1.90 3.43 -6.16
C PHE A 99 3.35 2.95 -6.14
N ASN A 100 3.92 2.87 -7.33
CA ASN A 100 5.31 2.50 -7.53
C ASN A 100 6.16 3.76 -7.67
N ALA A 101 7.36 3.75 -7.10
CA ALA A 101 8.35 4.79 -7.25
C ALA A 101 9.72 4.16 -7.45
N GLN A 102 10.52 4.74 -8.33
CA GLN A 102 11.88 4.31 -8.56
C GLN A 102 12.85 5.46 -8.34
N ARG A 103 14.11 5.15 -8.10
CA ARG A 103 15.15 6.19 -8.02
C ARG A 103 15.14 7.00 -9.32
N GLU A 104 15.17 8.32 -9.19
CA GLU A 104 15.30 9.20 -10.34
C GLU A 104 16.61 8.90 -11.07
N THR A 105 16.53 8.35 -12.29
CA THR A 105 17.68 8.26 -13.17
C THR A 105 18.03 9.67 -13.62
N ALA A 106 19.27 10.10 -13.34
CA ALA A 106 19.76 11.41 -13.79
C ALA A 106 19.40 11.62 -15.26
N ALA A 107 18.74 12.74 -15.56
CA ALA A 107 18.30 13.07 -16.90
C ALA A 107 19.49 12.95 -17.87
N ARG A 108 19.32 12.10 -18.90
CA ARG A 108 20.16 12.17 -20.09
C ARG A 108 19.88 13.55 -20.70
N ARG A 109 20.74 14.53 -20.38
CA ARG A 109 20.72 15.86 -21.01
C ARG A 109 20.65 15.63 -22.51
N ARG A 110 19.54 16.04 -23.13
CA ARG A 110 19.44 16.19 -24.58
C ARG A 110 20.13 17.48 -24.99
#